data_AF-A0A060CIJ1-F1
#
_entry.id   AF-A0A060CIJ1-F1
#
_cell.length_a   1.000
_cell.length_b   1.000
_cell.length_c   1.000
_cell.angle_alpha   90.00
_cell.angle_beta   90.00
_cell.angle_gamma   90.00
#
_symmetry.space_group_name_H-M   'P 1'
#
loop_
_entity.id
_entity.type
_entity.pdbx_description
1 polymer ?
#
loop_
_entity_poly.entity_id
_entity_poly.type
_entity_poly.pdbx_seq_one_letter_code
_entity_poly.pdbx_strand_id
1 'polypeptide(L)'
;CWLRDAALTLESLIAAGATDEAEKWRTWLLRAAAGDPADLQIMYAVDGARRLPEIELEHLPGYEDSRPVRIGNGAVTQRQNDVLGEVMIALSESRDAGVESDANAWSLQRKLVEALADTWQEPRPRDLGDPRPRPPLHPLPGDGVGGVRPRGASRRGPRPRRTGRALARA
;
A
#
# COMPACT_ATOMS: atom_id res chain seq x y z
N CYS A 1 -6.23 -8.55 -1.70
CA CYS A 1 -5.15 -8.66 -0.70
C CYS A 1 -3.83 -8.54 -1.43
N TRP A 2 -3.05 -7.51 -1.13
CA TRP A 2 -1.69 -7.38 -1.65
C TRP A 2 -0.81 -8.42 -0.97
N LEU A 3 0.06 -9.08 -1.72
CA LEU A 3 0.89 -10.16 -1.19
C LEU A 3 1.95 -9.63 -0.21
N ARG A 4 2.46 -8.41 -0.45
CA ARG A 4 3.28 -7.64 0.50
C ARG A 4 2.56 -7.47 1.83
N ASP A 5 1.36 -6.90 1.81
CA ASP A 5 0.59 -6.62 3.03
C ASP A 5 0.26 -7.92 3.77
N ALA A 6 0.03 -9.01 3.04
CA ALA A 6 -0.14 -10.33 3.64
C ALA A 6 1.12 -10.82 4.35
N ALA A 7 2.31 -10.64 3.76
CA ALA A 7 3.58 -10.97 4.41
C ALA A 7 3.79 -10.13 5.68
N LEU A 8 3.65 -8.81 5.60
CA LEU A 8 3.77 -7.91 6.76
C LEU A 8 2.75 -8.22 7.87
N THR A 9 1.54 -8.65 7.49
CA THR A 9 0.53 -9.12 8.45
C THR A 9 0.98 -10.40 9.15
N LEU A 10 1.61 -11.33 8.45
CA LEU A 10 2.16 -12.55 9.05
C LEU A 10 3.25 -12.22 10.07
N GLU A 11 4.20 -11.36 9.70
CA GLU A 11 5.26 -10.87 10.59
C GLU A 11 4.66 -10.22 11.85
N SER A 12 3.63 -9.40 11.68
CA SER A 12 2.93 -8.76 12.81
C SER A 12 2.25 -9.77 13.74
N LEU A 13 1.63 -10.82 13.20
CA LEU A 13 1.01 -11.89 14.01
C LEU A 13 2.06 -12.66 14.80
N ILE A 14 3.20 -12.98 14.17
CA ILE A 14 4.33 -13.65 14.83
C ILE A 14 4.88 -12.78 15.95
N ALA A 15 5.14 -11.49 15.68
CA ALA A 15 5.66 -10.54 16.66
C ALA A 15 4.70 -10.34 17.85
N ALA A 16 3.39 -10.45 17.62
CA ALA A 16 2.38 -10.40 18.67
C ALA A 16 2.21 -11.70 19.46
N GLY A 17 2.88 -12.79 19.06
CA GLY A 17 2.73 -14.13 19.66
C GLY A 17 1.41 -14.83 19.29
N ALA A 18 0.70 -14.37 18.27
CA ALA A 18 -0.56 -14.95 17.79
C ALA A 18 -0.28 -16.13 16.85
N THR A 19 0.26 -17.23 17.40
CA THR A 19 0.80 -18.37 16.64
C THR A 19 -0.25 -19.12 15.82
N ASP A 20 -1.46 -19.31 16.36
CA ASP A 20 -2.54 -20.04 15.69
C ASP A 20 -3.07 -19.25 14.48
N GLU A 21 -3.21 -17.93 14.62
CA GLU A 21 -3.56 -17.03 13.54
C GLU A 21 -2.45 -16.96 12.50
N ALA A 22 -1.18 -16.86 12.93
CA ALA A 22 -0.03 -16.86 12.06
C ALA A 22 0.04 -18.14 11.21
N GLU A 23 -0.24 -19.31 11.77
CA GLU A 23 -0.27 -20.58 11.05
C GLU A 23 -1.35 -20.62 9.97
N LYS A 24 -2.58 -20.21 10.31
CA LYS A 24 -3.70 -20.14 9.36
C LYS A 24 -3.41 -19.14 8.25
N TRP A 25 -2.85 -18.00 8.61
CA TRP A 25 -2.50 -16.92 7.68
C TRP A 25 -1.35 -17.34 6.74
N ARG A 26 -0.32 -17.98 7.27
CA ARG A 26 0.75 -18.58 6.48
C ARG A 26 0.21 -19.63 5.50
N THR A 27 -0.68 -20.51 5.95
CA THR A 27 -1.31 -21.51 5.09
C THR A 27 -2.06 -20.86 3.93
N TRP A 28 -2.80 -19.78 4.20
CA TRP A 28 -3.44 -18.98 3.15
C TRP A 28 -2.40 -18.37 2.19
N LEU A 29 -1.32 -17.79 2.71
CA LEU A 29 -0.27 -17.14 1.94
C LEU A 29 0.41 -18.14 0.98
N LEU A 30 0.78 -19.31 1.49
CA LEU A 30 1.38 -20.39 0.71
C LEU A 30 0.44 -20.89 -0.38
N ARG A 31 -0.85 -21.07 -0.06
CA ARG A 31 -1.86 -21.48 -1.04
C ARG A 31 -2.06 -20.43 -2.14
N ALA A 32 -2.10 -19.14 -1.78
CA ALA A 32 -2.27 -18.06 -2.74
C ALA A 32 -1.05 -17.95 -3.69
N ALA A 33 0.15 -18.08 -3.13
CA ALA A 33 1.40 -18.04 -3.88
C ALA A 33 1.78 -19.37 -4.57
N ALA A 34 1.04 -20.46 -4.33
CA ALA A 34 1.31 -21.75 -4.94
C ALA A 34 1.11 -21.71 -6.47
N GLY A 35 1.92 -22.48 -7.19
CA GLY A 35 1.88 -22.58 -8.64
C GLY A 35 3.26 -22.35 -9.26
N ASP A 36 3.27 -21.85 -10.49
CA ASP A 36 4.48 -21.43 -11.18
C ASP A 36 4.97 -20.07 -10.62
N PRO A 37 6.25 -19.92 -10.23
CA PRO A 37 6.85 -18.63 -9.88
C PRO A 37 6.62 -17.52 -10.88
N ALA A 38 6.61 -17.83 -12.18
CA ALA A 38 6.39 -16.87 -13.25
C ALA A 38 4.98 -16.25 -13.18
N ASP A 39 4.04 -16.97 -12.56
CA ASP A 39 2.66 -16.54 -12.36
C ASP A 39 2.43 -15.88 -11.00
N LEU A 40 3.48 -15.58 -10.21
CA LEU A 40 3.28 -14.90 -8.93
C LEU A 40 2.72 -13.49 -9.17
N GLN A 41 1.50 -13.26 -8.68
CA GLN A 41 0.84 -11.96 -8.74
C GLN A 41 1.11 -11.16 -7.47
N ILE A 42 1.12 -9.83 -7.60
CA ILE A 42 1.30 -8.93 -6.45
C ILE A 42 0.07 -8.88 -5.54
N MET A 43 -1.08 -9.36 -6.02
CA MET A 43 -2.32 -9.36 -5.27
C MET A 43 -3.27 -10.47 -5.71
N TYR A 44 -4.11 -10.88 -4.78
CA TYR A 44 -5.12 -11.93 -4.93
C TYR A 44 -6.44 -11.47 -4.33
N ALA A 45 -7.56 -12.07 -4.74
CA ALA A 45 -8.81 -11.94 -4.01
C ALA A 45 -8.66 -12.50 -2.58
N VAL A 46 -9.57 -12.13 -1.68
CA VAL A 46 -9.49 -12.54 -0.26
C VAL A 46 -9.57 -14.07 -0.08
N ASP A 47 -10.28 -14.75 -0.98
CA ASP A 47 -10.35 -16.21 -1.06
C ASP A 47 -9.10 -16.86 -1.69
N GLY A 48 -8.17 -16.06 -2.22
CA GLY A 48 -6.98 -16.50 -2.95
C GLY A 48 -7.17 -16.56 -4.47
N ALA A 49 -8.32 -16.14 -5.01
CA ALA A 49 -8.54 -16.16 -6.45
C ALA A 49 -7.61 -15.19 -7.20
N ARG A 50 -7.10 -15.66 -8.34
CA ARG A 50 -6.13 -14.97 -9.20
C ARG A 50 -6.76 -13.97 -10.18
N ARG A 51 -8.00 -14.23 -10.59
CA ARG A 51 -8.70 -13.41 -11.59
C ARG A 51 -9.25 -12.15 -10.93
N LEU A 52 -8.61 -11.01 -11.23
CA LEU A 52 -9.01 -9.69 -10.75
C LEU A 52 -9.21 -8.70 -11.92
N PRO A 53 -10.05 -9.00 -12.92
CA PRO A 53 -10.26 -8.10 -14.04
C PRO A 53 -10.84 -6.77 -13.55
N GLU A 54 -10.19 -5.66 -13.91
CA GLU A 54 -10.74 -4.33 -13.66
C GLU A 54 -11.82 -4.03 -14.70
N ILE A 55 -13.05 -3.78 -14.23
CA ILE A 55 -14.18 -3.43 -15.10
C ILE A 55 -14.89 -2.18 -14.58
N GLU A 56 -15.36 -1.34 -15.50
CA GLU A 56 -16.19 -0.17 -15.21
C GLU A 56 -17.68 -0.56 -15.15
N LEU A 57 -18.38 -0.03 -14.15
CA LEU A 57 -19.80 -0.24 -13.93
C LEU A 57 -20.55 1.04 -14.28
N GLU A 58 -20.76 1.27 -15.58
CA GLU A 58 -21.37 2.50 -16.13
C GLU A 58 -22.77 2.82 -15.58
N HIS A 59 -23.48 1.80 -15.09
CA HIS A 59 -24.83 1.92 -14.54
C HIS A 59 -24.85 2.43 -13.08
N LEU A 60 -23.70 2.48 -12.40
CA LEU A 60 -23.61 2.97 -11.03
C LEU A 60 -23.15 4.42 -10.99
N PRO A 61 -23.84 5.33 -10.27
CA PRO A 61 -23.46 6.74 -10.20
C PRO A 61 -22.17 6.97 -9.39
N GLY A 62 -21.79 6.02 -8.53
CA GLY A 62 -20.69 6.14 -7.59
C GLY A 62 -21.07 6.86 -6.30
N TYR A 63 -20.16 6.85 -5.32
CA TYR A 63 -20.33 7.59 -4.09
C TYR A 63 -20.14 9.09 -4.36
N GLU A 64 -21.09 9.94 -3.96
CA GLU A 64 -21.07 11.39 -4.25
C GLU A 64 -20.82 11.71 -5.74
N ASP A 65 -21.49 10.98 -6.64
CA ASP A 65 -21.32 11.10 -8.11
C ASP A 65 -19.87 10.88 -8.62
N SER A 66 -19.01 10.26 -7.80
CA SER A 66 -17.64 9.94 -8.18
C SER A 66 -17.62 8.89 -9.28
N ARG A 67 -17.17 9.29 -10.47
CA ARG A 67 -17.08 8.41 -11.64
C ARG A 67 -15.64 8.28 -12.15
N PRO A 68 -15.28 7.11 -12.70
CA PRO A 68 -16.15 5.93 -12.87
C PRO A 68 -16.11 4.98 -11.66
N VAL A 69 -17.18 4.18 -11.50
CA VAL A 69 -17.22 3.08 -10.55
C VAL A 69 -16.54 1.86 -11.17
N ARG A 70 -15.60 1.25 -10.45
CA ARG A 70 -14.86 0.08 -10.90
C ARG A 70 -14.91 -1.05 -9.88
N ILE A 71 -14.81 -2.28 -10.35
CA ILE A 71 -14.49 -3.46 -9.53
C ILE A 71 -13.26 -4.16 -10.10
N GLY A 72 -12.64 -5.04 -9.30
CA GLY A 72 -11.36 -5.67 -9.65
C GLY A 72 -10.18 -4.79 -9.30
N ASN A 73 -9.00 -5.08 -9.89
CA ASN A 73 -7.81 -4.26 -9.66
C ASN A 73 -6.81 -4.36 -10.82
N GLY A 74 -6.66 -3.25 -11.56
CA GLY A 74 -5.78 -3.19 -12.72
C GLY A 74 -4.28 -3.31 -12.40
N ALA A 75 -3.88 -3.13 -11.14
CA ALA A 75 -2.48 -3.30 -10.75
C ALA A 75 -2.04 -4.77 -10.69
N VAL A 76 -2.96 -5.73 -10.81
CA VAL A 76 -2.65 -7.17 -10.77
C VAL A 76 -1.59 -7.62 -11.80
N THR A 77 -1.43 -6.88 -12.90
CA THR A 77 -0.44 -7.16 -13.96
C THR A 77 0.93 -6.53 -13.72
N GLN A 78 1.07 -5.68 -12.70
CA GLN A 78 2.34 -5.03 -12.39
C GLN A 78 3.32 -6.03 -11.75
N ARG A 79 4.60 -5.92 -12.11
CA ARG A 79 5.69 -6.70 -11.48
C ARG A 79 6.35 -5.85 -10.39
N GLN A 80 6.22 -6.29 -9.14
CA GLN A 80 6.87 -5.66 -7.97
C GLN A 80 7.83 -6.65 -7.32
N ASN A 81 9.14 -6.48 -7.57
CA ASN A 81 10.16 -7.44 -7.13
C ASN A 81 10.35 -7.48 -5.61
N ASP A 82 9.98 -6.42 -4.90
CA ASP A 82 10.08 -6.35 -3.45
C ASP A 82 9.06 -7.24 -2.73
N VAL A 83 7.90 -7.49 -3.35
CA VAL A 83 6.88 -8.43 -2.82
C VAL A 83 7.49 -9.80 -2.50
N LEU A 84 8.40 -10.28 -3.34
CA LEU A 84 9.08 -11.55 -3.09
C LEU A 84 9.96 -11.51 -1.84
N GLY A 85 10.71 -10.42 -1.64
CA GLY A 85 11.56 -10.26 -0.46
C GLY A 85 10.75 -10.34 0.83
N GLU A 86 9.61 -9.66 0.87
CA GLU A 86 8.72 -9.65 2.04
C GLU A 86 8.14 -11.04 2.32
N VAL A 87 7.69 -11.76 1.28
CA VAL A 87 7.24 -13.16 1.44
C VAL A 87 8.35 -14.06 1.99
N MET A 88 9.59 -13.88 1.53
CA MET A 88 10.73 -14.66 2.01
C MET A 88 11.04 -14.38 3.48
N ILE A 89 11.00 -13.11 3.90
CA ILE A 89 11.20 -12.68 5.29
C ILE A 89 10.11 -13.30 6.17
N ALA A 90 8.83 -13.10 5.83
CA ALA A 90 7.71 -13.62 6.62
C ALA A 90 7.72 -15.15 6.77
N LEU A 91 8.09 -15.88 5.71
CA LEU A 91 8.24 -17.35 5.77
C LEU A 91 9.46 -17.79 6.59
N SER A 92 10.53 -16.98 6.65
CA SER A 92 11.68 -17.23 7.51
C SER A 92 11.32 -17.01 8.98
N GLU A 93 10.72 -15.87 9.31
CA GLU A 93 10.29 -15.56 10.68
C GLU A 93 9.29 -16.58 11.20
N SER A 94 8.36 -17.01 10.35
CA SER A 94 7.40 -18.05 10.70
C SER A 94 8.08 -19.36 11.11
N ARG A 95 9.17 -19.73 10.43
CA ARG A 95 9.96 -20.92 10.75
C ARG A 95 10.71 -20.76 12.07
N ASP A 96 11.32 -19.59 12.28
CA ASP A 96 12.08 -19.30 13.51
C ASP A 96 11.16 -19.25 14.74
N ALA A 97 9.91 -18.83 14.56
CA ALA A 97 8.84 -18.86 15.57
C ALA A 97 8.27 -20.27 15.83
N GLY A 98 8.73 -21.30 15.13
CA GLY A 98 8.29 -22.69 15.33
C GLY A 98 6.96 -23.04 14.67
N VAL A 99 6.41 -22.19 13.79
CA VAL A 99 5.26 -22.56 12.95
C VAL A 99 5.73 -23.62 11.95
N GLU A 100 5.08 -24.78 11.92
CA GLU A 100 5.55 -25.97 11.20
C GLU A 100 6.00 -25.66 9.76
N SER A 101 7.25 -25.97 9.45
CA SER A 101 7.83 -25.79 8.12
C SER A 101 7.42 -26.94 7.21
N ASP A 102 6.55 -26.66 6.24
CA ASP A 102 6.13 -27.63 5.22
C ASP A 102 7.21 -27.69 4.11
N ALA A 103 7.56 -28.89 3.65
CA ALA A 103 8.45 -29.10 2.51
C ALA A 103 7.99 -28.32 1.26
N ASN A 104 6.67 -28.11 1.12
CA ASN A 104 6.09 -27.30 0.05
C ASN A 104 6.48 -25.82 0.14
N ALA A 105 6.55 -25.26 1.36
CA ALA A 105 6.96 -23.87 1.58
C ALA A 105 8.40 -23.66 1.14
N TRP A 106 9.30 -24.57 1.49
CA TRP A 106 10.70 -24.50 1.07
C TRP A 106 10.87 -24.65 -0.45
N SER A 107 10.11 -25.57 -1.07
CA SER A 107 10.12 -25.72 -2.54
C SER A 107 9.67 -24.44 -3.23
N LEU A 108 8.60 -23.80 -2.74
CA LEU A 108 8.11 -22.53 -3.27
C LEU A 108 9.17 -21.42 -3.14
N GLN A 109 9.75 -21.25 -1.95
CA GLN A 109 10.80 -20.26 -1.70
C GLN A 109 11.98 -20.40 -2.69
N ARG A 110 12.45 -21.64 -2.90
CA ARG A 110 13.53 -21.92 -3.86
C ARG A 110 13.16 -21.53 -5.29
N LYS A 111 12.00 -21.97 -5.76
CA LYS A 111 11.55 -21.68 -7.13
C LYS A 111 11.37 -20.18 -7.37
N LEU A 112 10.87 -19.45 -6.37
CA LEU A 112 10.73 -18.00 -6.45
C LEU A 112 12.10 -17.28 -6.52
N VAL A 113 13.08 -17.73 -5.74
CA VAL A 113 14.44 -17.17 -5.78
C VAL A 113 15.14 -17.48 -7.10
N GLU A 114 14.98 -18.70 -7.63
CA GLU A 114 15.51 -19.09 -8.95
C GLU A 114 14.92 -18.17 -10.05
N ALA A 115 13.59 -17.98 -10.07
CA ALA A 115 12.95 -17.07 -11.04
C ALA A 115 13.38 -15.60 -10.89
N LEU A 116 13.61 -15.13 -9.65
CA LEU A 116 14.13 -13.78 -9.41
C LEU A 116 15.57 -13.64 -9.94
N ALA A 117 16.42 -14.64 -9.70
CA ALA A 117 17.81 -14.61 -10.14
C ALA A 117 17.93 -14.45 -11.66
N ASP A 118 17.00 -15.06 -12.41
CA ASP A 118 16.95 -14.96 -13.86
C ASP A 118 16.43 -13.61 -14.36
N THR A 119 15.53 -12.97 -13.61
CA THR A 119 14.74 -11.82 -14.12
C THR A 119 15.00 -10.48 -13.43
N TRP A 120 15.81 -10.41 -12.37
CA TRP A 120 15.93 -9.19 -11.56
C TRP A 120 16.54 -7.98 -12.30
N GLN A 121 17.32 -8.22 -13.35
CA GLN A 121 17.93 -7.19 -14.20
C GLN A 121 17.06 -6.80 -15.40
N GLU A 122 15.96 -7.53 -15.64
CA GLU A 122 15.07 -7.17 -16.73
C GLU A 122 14.55 -5.75 -16.49
N PRO A 123 14.58 -4.87 -17.52
CA PRO A 123 13.97 -3.57 -17.41
C PRO A 123 12.53 -3.81 -17.01
N ARG A 124 12.14 -3.28 -15.84
CA ARG A 124 10.74 -3.33 -15.47
C ARG A 124 9.99 -2.69 -16.63
N PRO A 125 8.91 -3.31 -17.14
CA PRO A 125 7.92 -2.55 -17.87
C PRO A 125 7.72 -1.30 -17.02
N ARG A 126 7.99 -0.14 -17.63
CA ARG A 126 7.95 1.17 -16.99
C ARG A 126 6.77 1.16 -16.03
N ASP A 127 6.83 1.94 -14.95
CA ASP A 127 5.59 2.45 -14.36
C ASP A 127 4.79 3.16 -15.48
N LEU A 128 4.09 2.39 -16.30
CA LEU A 128 2.74 2.66 -16.69
C LEU A 128 1.90 2.33 -15.43
N GLY A 129 2.34 2.91 -14.31
CA GLY A 129 1.55 3.04 -13.11
C GLY A 129 0.34 3.79 -13.60
N ASP A 130 -0.73 3.04 -13.78
CA ASP A 130 -2.00 3.56 -14.20
C ASP A 130 -1.95 4.48 -15.45
N PRO A 131 -2.25 3.99 -16.67
CA PRO A 131 -2.34 4.87 -17.85
C PRO A 131 -3.43 5.95 -17.73
N ARG A 132 -4.24 5.96 -16.65
CA ARG A 132 -5.31 6.92 -16.41
C ARG A 132 -4.72 8.31 -16.03
N PRO A 133 -5.29 9.40 -16.56
CA PRO A 133 -5.03 10.73 -16.03
C PRO A 133 -5.46 10.78 -14.55
N ARG A 134 -4.70 11.48 -13.71
CA ARG A 134 -5.13 11.76 -12.33
C ARG A 134 -6.54 12.35 -12.37
N PRO A 135 -7.48 11.85 -11.55
CA PRO A 135 -8.79 12.49 -11.45
C PRO A 135 -8.55 13.97 -11.09
N PRO A 136 -9.32 14.90 -11.67
CA PRO A 136 -9.23 16.30 -11.28
C PRO A 136 -9.44 16.38 -9.77
N LEU A 137 -8.56 17.12 -9.08
CA LEU A 137 -8.74 17.40 -7.67
C LEU A 137 -10.11 18.10 -7.54
N HIS A 138 -11.09 17.42 -6.97
CA HIS A 138 -12.28 18.11 -6.50
C HIS A 138 -11.81 19.12 -5.45
N PRO A 139 -12.13 20.42 -5.59
CA PRO A 139 -11.83 21.39 -4.56
C PRO A 139 -12.44 20.88 -3.25
N LEU A 140 -11.67 20.89 -2.17
CA LEU A 140 -12.23 20.59 -0.86
C LEU A 140 -13.35 21.60 -0.60
N PRO A 141 -14.46 21.22 0.06
CA PRO A 141 -15.52 22.17 0.39
C PRO A 141 -14.93 23.22 1.35
N GLY A 142 -14.51 24.37 0.82
CA GLY A 142 -13.77 25.37 1.58
C GLY A 142 -12.97 26.37 0.75
N ASP A 143 -12.60 26.06 -0.48
CA ASP A 143 -11.77 26.94 -1.32
C ASP A 143 -12.54 28.15 -1.91
N GLY A 144 -13.82 28.29 -1.58
CA GLY A 144 -14.68 29.41 -1.91
C GLY A 144 -14.82 30.40 -0.76
N VAL A 145 -13.73 31.07 -0.32
CA VAL A 145 -13.87 32.27 0.51
C VAL A 145 -13.62 33.50 -0.36
N GLY A 146 -14.73 34.11 -0.77
CA GLY A 146 -14.77 35.39 -1.46
C GLY A 146 -13.94 36.45 -0.75
N GLY A 147 -13.29 37.29 -1.56
CA GLY A 147 -12.45 38.39 -1.11
C GLY A 147 -13.14 39.26 -0.07
N VAL A 148 -12.57 39.28 1.14
CA VAL A 148 -12.90 40.27 2.16
C VAL A 148 -12.28 41.59 1.72
N ARG A 149 -13.11 42.54 1.25
CA ARG A 149 -12.69 43.93 1.07
C ARG A 149 -12.33 44.54 2.44
N PRO A 150 -11.15 45.13 2.65
CA PRO A 150 -10.82 45.74 3.92
C PRO A 150 -11.63 47.03 4.12
N ARG A 151 -12.39 47.09 5.23
CA ARG A 151 -13.08 48.30 5.67
C ARG A 151 -12.09 49.31 6.25
N GLY A 152 -12.25 50.56 5.80
CA GLY A 152 -11.57 51.81 6.18
C GLY A 152 -10.62 51.81 7.38
N ALA A 153 -9.34 52.06 7.10
CA ALA A 153 -8.35 52.44 8.11
C ALA A 153 -8.53 53.92 8.51
N SER A 154 -9.06 54.14 9.71
CA SER A 154 -8.99 55.42 10.42
C SER A 154 -7.54 55.68 10.87
N ARG A 155 -7.01 56.85 10.49
CA ARG A 155 -5.67 57.32 10.89
C ARG A 155 -5.60 57.53 12.41
N ARG A 156 -4.71 56.81 13.09
CA ARG A 156 -4.17 57.21 14.40
C ARG A 156 -2.65 57.21 14.34
N GLY A 157 -2.06 58.36 14.68
CA GLY A 157 -0.62 58.65 14.61
C GLY A 157 0.23 57.89 15.64
N PRO A 158 1.56 58.02 15.53
CA PRO A 158 2.50 57.16 16.26
C PRO A 158 2.64 57.57 17.73
N ARG A 159 2.66 56.59 18.64
CA ARG A 159 3.08 56.78 20.04
C ARG A 159 4.56 56.38 20.22
N PRO A 160 5.32 57.11 21.06
CA PRO A 160 6.77 56.96 21.15
C PRO A 160 7.22 55.77 22.02
N ARG A 161 8.42 55.28 21.71
CA ARG A 161 9.11 54.15 22.35
C ARG A 161 9.50 54.46 23.81
N ARG A 162 9.41 53.44 24.68
CA ARG A 162 10.12 53.40 25.96
C ARG A 162 10.98 52.13 26.07
N THR A 163 12.17 52.34 26.61
CA THR A 163 13.34 51.48 26.76
C THR A 163 13.37 50.73 28.09
N GLY A 164 14.06 49.58 28.10
CA GLY A 164 14.57 48.88 29.30
C GLY A 164 13.60 47.81 29.85
N ARG A 165 14.03 46.67 30.36
CA ARG A 165 15.35 46.24 30.85
C ARG A 165 15.34 44.70 30.98
N ALA A 166 16.49 44.08 30.75
CA ALA A 166 16.75 42.65 30.96
C ALA A 166 16.65 42.22 32.43
N LEU A 167 16.36 40.94 32.67
CA LEU A 167 16.99 40.12 33.72
C LEU A 167 16.71 38.62 33.48
N ALA A 168 17.80 37.88 33.30
CA ALA A 168 17.89 36.43 33.39
C ALA A 168 18.24 36.02 34.83
N ARG A 169 17.85 34.81 35.22
CA ARG A 169 18.46 33.88 36.21
C ARG A 169 17.64 32.57 36.11
N ALA A 170 18.27 31.48 35.68
CA ALA A 170 19.03 30.51 36.49
C ALA A 170 18.10 29.59 37.28
#